data_AF-A0A317Z8B1-F1
#
_entry.id   AF-A0A317Z8B1-F1
#
_cell.length_a   1.000
_cell.length_b   1.000
_cell.length_c   1.000
_cell.angle_alpha   90.00
_cell.angle_beta   90.00
_cell.angle_gamma   90.00
#
_symmetry.space_group_name_H-M   'P 1'
#
loop_
_entity.id
_entity.type
_entity.pdbx_description
1 polymer ?
#
loop_
_entity_poly.entity_id
_entity_poly.type
_entity_poly.pdbx_seq_one_letter_code
_entity_poly.pdbx_strand_id
1 'polypeptide(L)'
;MTRIQDLSSNEKPKERLIQFGSQALSNTELLAIIINTGSKGRSSIQVASHILAQCQSLTALRKMSLVELEKFVGIGRNKATTLLAVFELSRRLAEDKKQYLSDPIHS
;
A
#
# COMPACT_ATOMS: atom_id res chain seq x y z
N MET A 1 26.74 21.43 0.82
CA MET A 1 26.18 20.23 1.49
C MET A 1 25.04 19.71 0.62
N THR A 2 25.34 18.76 -0.26
CA THR A 2 24.43 18.28 -1.29
C THR A 2 23.45 17.29 -0.66
N ARG A 3 22.15 17.61 -0.66
CA ARG A 3 21.09 16.75 -0.09
C ARG A 3 21.04 15.44 -0.87
N ILE A 4 21.31 14.34 -0.18
CA ILE A 4 21.23 12.96 -0.70
C ILE A 4 19.79 12.55 -1.08
N GLN A 5 18.79 13.40 -0.83
CA GLN A 5 17.39 13.10 -1.08
C GLN A 5 16.98 13.08 -2.56
N ASP A 6 17.74 13.70 -3.47
CA ASP A 6 17.34 13.83 -4.89
C ASP A 6 17.81 12.68 -5.81
N LEU A 7 18.71 11.82 -5.35
CA LEU A 7 19.23 10.70 -6.16
C LEU A 7 18.28 9.49 -6.22
N SER A 8 17.30 9.43 -5.33
CA SER A 8 16.42 8.27 -5.15
C SER A 8 15.06 8.39 -5.88
N SER A 9 14.86 9.52 -6.57
CA SER A 9 13.58 9.98 -7.14
C SER A 9 13.19 9.30 -8.45
N ASN A 10 14.10 8.56 -9.07
CA ASN A 10 13.90 7.95 -10.39
C ASN A 10 13.72 6.42 -10.36
N GLU A 11 14.00 5.77 -9.24
CA GLU A 11 13.83 4.32 -9.12
C GLU A 11 12.35 3.99 -8.94
N LYS A 12 11.88 2.99 -9.69
CA LYS A 12 10.50 2.56 -9.58
C LYS A 12 10.27 1.96 -8.18
N PRO A 13 9.08 2.09 -7.60
CA PRO A 13 8.79 1.57 -6.27
C PRO A 13 9.21 0.11 -6.05
N LYS A 14 9.04 -0.73 -7.08
CA LYS A 14 9.44 -2.16 -7.03
C LYS A 14 10.96 -2.34 -6.95
N GLU A 15 11.73 -1.51 -7.64
CA GLU A 15 13.20 -1.55 -7.61
C GLU A 15 13.69 -1.13 -6.22
N ARG A 16 13.15 -0.03 -5.68
CA ARG A 16 13.41 0.42 -4.30
C ARG A 16 13.06 -0.64 -3.26
N LEU A 17 11.93 -1.34 -3.44
CA LEU A 17 11.52 -2.44 -2.54
C LEU A 17 12.55 -3.56 -2.54
N ILE A 18 13.09 -3.93 -3.70
CA ILE A 18 14.11 -4.98 -3.85
C ILE A 18 15.43 -4.54 -3.21
N GLN A 19 15.84 -3.28 -3.42
CA GLN A 19 17.15 -2.80 -3.00
C GLN A 19 17.21 -2.41 -1.51
N PHE A 20 16.16 -1.76 -0.99
CA PHE A 20 16.17 -1.15 0.34
C PHE A 20 15.15 -1.76 1.30
N GLY A 21 14.30 -2.67 0.83
CA GLY A 21 13.26 -3.30 1.63
C GLY A 21 12.03 -2.41 1.87
N SER A 22 10.98 -3.00 2.43
CA SER A 22 9.67 -2.34 2.59
C SER A 22 9.67 -1.16 3.54
N GLN A 23 10.60 -1.11 4.50
CA GLN A 23 10.73 -0.02 5.47
C GLN A 23 11.21 1.29 4.84
N ALA A 24 11.84 1.24 3.66
CA ALA A 24 12.33 2.42 2.94
C ALA A 24 11.26 3.08 2.04
N LEU A 25 10.05 2.50 1.98
CA LEU A 25 8.98 2.96 1.11
C LEU A 25 7.91 3.73 1.90
N SER A 26 7.39 4.77 1.27
CA SER A 26 6.18 5.45 1.73
C SER A 26 4.93 4.58 1.53
N ASN A 27 3.85 4.91 2.25
CA ASN A 27 2.53 4.30 2.04
C ASN A 27 2.06 4.41 0.58
N THR A 28 2.37 5.53 -0.09
CA THR A 28 2.05 5.74 -1.50
C THR A 28 2.78 4.73 -2.38
N GLU A 29 4.06 4.49 -2.14
CA GLU A 29 4.85 3.52 -2.89
C GLU A 29 4.38 2.09 -2.65
N LEU A 30 4.14 1.71 -1.39
CA LEU A 30 3.61 0.40 -1.03
C LEU A 30 2.26 0.15 -1.72
N LEU A 31 1.35 1.13 -1.66
CA LEU A 31 0.05 1.04 -2.31
C LEU A 31 0.18 0.98 -3.84
N ALA A 32 1.09 1.76 -4.43
CA ALA A 32 1.36 1.74 -5.87
C ALA A 32 1.88 0.37 -6.36
N ILE A 33 2.66 -0.32 -5.54
CA ILE A 33 3.12 -1.69 -5.82
C ILE A 33 1.95 -2.66 -5.76
N ILE A 34 1.11 -2.58 -4.74
CA ILE A 34 -0.05 -3.46 -4.55
C ILE A 34 -1.05 -3.34 -5.71
N ILE A 35 -1.38 -2.11 -6.13
CA ILE A 35 -2.30 -1.91 -7.28
C ILE A 35 -1.65 -2.26 -8.63
N ASN A 36 -0.33 -2.47 -8.64
CA ASN A 36 0.53 -2.95 -9.72
C ASN A 36 0.64 -2.03 -10.95
N THR A 37 -0.48 -1.57 -11.49
CA THR A 37 -0.56 -0.77 -12.71
C THR A 37 -1.27 0.55 -12.49
N GLY A 38 -0.88 1.55 -13.29
CA GLY A 38 -1.60 2.82 -13.38
C GLY A 38 -2.97 2.68 -14.05
N SER A 39 -3.59 3.81 -14.35
CA SER A 39 -4.79 3.88 -15.19
C SER A 39 -4.52 4.75 -16.42
N LYS A 40 -5.47 4.86 -17.33
CA LYS A 40 -5.33 5.73 -18.51
C LYS A 40 -4.94 7.15 -18.08
N GLY A 41 -3.74 7.59 -18.47
CA GLY A 41 -3.20 8.92 -18.14
C GLY A 41 -2.71 9.12 -16.70
N ARG A 42 -2.62 8.07 -15.86
CA ARG A 42 -2.09 8.18 -14.49
C ARG A 42 -1.19 6.99 -14.14
N SER A 43 -0.02 7.24 -13.56
CA SER A 43 0.84 6.18 -13.01
C SER A 43 0.22 5.53 -11.77
N SER A 44 0.70 4.34 -11.38
CA SER A 44 0.26 3.70 -10.13
C SER A 44 0.56 4.56 -8.90
N ILE A 45 1.67 5.30 -8.91
CA ILE A 45 2.00 6.29 -7.86
C ILE A 45 0.96 7.41 -7.79
N GLN A 46 0.54 7.95 -8.94
CA GLN A 46 -0.50 9.00 -8.98
C GLN A 46 -1.85 8.47 -8.50
N VAL A 47 -2.22 7.23 -8.88
CA VAL A 47 -3.45 6.60 -8.40
C VAL A 47 -3.39 6.36 -6.89
N ALA A 48 -2.30 5.79 -6.38
CA ALA A 48 -2.12 5.56 -4.94
C ALA A 48 -2.12 6.86 -4.13
N SER A 49 -1.43 7.89 -4.62
CA SER A 49 -1.39 9.21 -4.00
C SER A 49 -2.79 9.84 -3.94
N HIS A 50 -3.56 9.75 -5.02
CA HIS A 50 -4.93 10.25 -5.06
C HIS A 50 -5.85 9.54 -4.06
N ILE A 51 -5.75 8.21 -3.94
CA ILE A 51 -6.52 7.43 -2.96
C ILE A 51 -6.19 7.89 -1.54
N LEU A 52 -4.89 7.98 -1.20
CA LEU A 52 -4.45 8.36 0.13
C LEU A 52 -4.81 9.81 0.47
N ALA A 53 -4.78 10.72 -0.51
CA ALA A 53 -5.20 12.11 -0.31
C ALA A 53 -6.70 12.25 -0.01
N GLN A 54 -7.53 11.33 -0.51
CA GLN A 54 -8.97 11.31 -0.26
C GLN A 54 -9.36 10.49 0.99
N CYS A 55 -8.40 9.80 1.62
CA CYS A 55 -8.63 9.02 2.82
C CYS A 55 -8.02 9.72 4.04
N GLN A 56 -8.80 9.88 5.11
CA GLN A 56 -8.29 10.48 6.36
C GLN A 56 -7.16 9.66 7.02
N SER A 57 -7.14 8.34 6.78
CA SER A 57 -6.12 7.41 7.30
C SER A 57 -6.10 6.10 6.51
N LEU A 58 -5.03 5.30 6.67
CA LEU A 58 -4.98 3.92 6.17
C LEU A 58 -6.08 3.04 6.78
N THR A 59 -6.47 3.31 8.02
CA THR A 59 -7.59 2.60 8.66
C THR A 59 -8.91 2.90 7.97
N ALA A 60 -9.14 4.14 7.53
CA ALA A 60 -10.32 4.50 6.75
C ALA A 60 -10.33 3.77 5.40
N LEU A 61 -9.20 3.77 4.68
CA LEU A 61 -9.06 3.04 3.42
C LEU A 61 -9.32 1.54 3.59
N ARG A 62 -8.78 0.92 4.64
CA ARG A 62 -8.96 -0.52 4.95
C ARG A 62 -10.43 -0.91 5.15
N LYS A 63 -11.26 0.02 5.63
CA LYS A 63 -12.69 -0.23 5.94
C LYS A 63 -13.62 -0.03 4.75
N MET A 64 -13.11 0.46 3.62
CA MET A 64 -13.94 0.71 2.44
C MET A 64 -14.44 -0.60 1.82
N SER A 65 -15.71 -0.58 1.40
CA SER A 65 -16.33 -1.63 0.61
C SER A 65 -15.81 -1.64 -0.82
N LEU A 66 -16.10 -2.72 -1.54
CA LEU A 66 -15.77 -2.83 -2.97
C LEU A 66 -16.32 -1.66 -3.78
N VAL A 67 -17.58 -1.28 -3.54
CA VAL A 67 -18.26 -0.20 -4.26
C VAL A 67 -17.62 1.16 -3.94
N GLU A 68 -17.16 1.37 -2.72
CA GLU A 68 -16.44 2.60 -2.35
C GLU A 68 -15.06 2.68 -2.98
N LEU A 69 -14.32 1.57 -3.01
CA LEU A 69 -13.01 1.50 -3.67
C LEU A 69 -13.12 1.76 -5.18
N GLU A 70 -14.16 1.23 -5.83
CA GLU A 70 -14.41 1.46 -7.27
C GLU A 70 -14.75 2.92 -7.63
N LYS A 71 -15.05 3.78 -6.64
CA LYS A 71 -15.26 5.22 -6.88
C LYS A 71 -13.95 5.96 -7.15
N PHE A 72 -12.79 5.40 -6.78
CA PHE A 72 -11.51 6.02 -7.07
C PHE A 72 -11.15 5.90 -8.55
N VAL A 73 -10.85 7.03 -9.18
CA VAL A 73 -10.37 7.06 -10.57
C VAL A 73 -9.11 6.20 -10.70
N GLY A 74 -9.20 5.17 -11.53
CA GLY A 74 -8.10 4.22 -11.77
C GLY A 74 -8.14 2.93 -10.95
N ILE A 75 -9.14 2.79 -10.07
CA ILE A 75 -9.45 1.55 -9.34
C ILE A 75 -10.68 0.89 -9.94
N GLY A 76 -10.46 -0.07 -10.83
CA GLY A 76 -11.50 -0.99 -11.28
C GLY A 76 -11.60 -2.21 -10.37
N ARG A 77 -12.59 -3.07 -10.64
CA ARG A 77 -12.89 -4.30 -9.90
C ARG A 77 -11.65 -5.09 -9.47
N ASN A 78 -10.74 -5.39 -10.40
CA ASN A 78 -9.54 -6.19 -10.12
C ASN A 78 -8.62 -5.55 -9.07
N LYS A 79 -8.40 -4.24 -9.14
CA LYS A 79 -7.56 -3.53 -8.17
C LYS A 79 -8.26 -3.42 -6.82
N ALA A 80 -9.56 -3.18 -6.83
CA ALA A 80 -10.37 -3.13 -5.61
C ALA A 80 -10.36 -4.48 -4.88
N THR A 81 -10.53 -5.60 -5.59
CA THR A 81 -10.46 -6.95 -5.01
C THR A 81 -9.07 -7.27 -4.46
N THR A 82 -7.99 -6.85 -5.15
CA THR A 82 -6.62 -7.00 -4.63
C THR A 82 -6.44 -6.23 -3.31
N LEU A 83 -6.94 -5.00 -3.24
CA LEU A 83 -6.86 -4.20 -2.01
C LEU A 83 -7.63 -4.86 -0.86
N LEU A 84 -8.86 -5.33 -1.10
CA LEU A 84 -9.64 -6.05 -0.10
C LEU A 84 -8.90 -7.29 0.42
N ALA A 85 -8.27 -8.07 -0.48
CA ALA A 85 -7.50 -9.24 -0.10
C ALA A 85 -6.28 -8.88 0.78
N VAL A 86 -5.52 -7.84 0.41
CA VAL A 86 -4.37 -7.37 1.20
C VAL A 86 -4.80 -6.85 2.57
N PHE A 87 -5.91 -6.10 2.63
CA PHE A 87 -6.45 -5.58 3.87
C PHE A 87 -6.93 -6.68 4.82
N GLU A 88 -7.59 -7.70 4.30
CA GLU A 88 -7.98 -8.85 5.11
C GLU A 88 -6.75 -9.66 5.57
N LEU A 89 -5.78 -9.89 4.68
CA LEU A 89 -4.55 -10.60 5.05
C LEU A 89 -3.76 -9.86 6.14
N SER A 90 -3.59 -8.54 6.00
CA SER A 90 -2.94 -7.72 7.02
C SER A 90 -3.67 -7.73 8.37
N ARG A 91 -5.01 -7.78 8.36
CA ARG A 91 -5.81 -7.94 9.60
C ARG A 91 -5.52 -9.28 10.28
N ARG A 92 -5.51 -10.38 9.52
CA ARG A 92 -5.21 -11.73 10.04
C ARG A 92 -3.78 -11.82 10.57
N LEU A 93 -2.80 -11.25 9.88
CA LEU A 93 -1.41 -11.21 10.35
C LEU A 93 -1.27 -10.46 11.67
N ALA A 94 -2.02 -9.37 11.86
CA ALA A 94 -2.01 -8.62 13.12
C ALA A 94 -2.68 -9.40 14.26
N GLU A 95 -3.68 -10.22 13.97
CA GLU A 95 -4.32 -11.13 14.93
C GLU A 95 -3.40 -12.31 15.28
N ASP A 96 -2.77 -12.92 14.27
CA ASP A 96 -1.81 -14.03 14.42
C ASP A 96 -0.58 -13.62 15.24
N LYS A 97 -0.05 -12.42 15.01
CA LYS A 97 1.05 -11.87 15.82
C LYS A 97 0.70 -11.77 17.32
N LYS A 98 -0.55 -11.45 17.65
CA LYS A 98 -0.98 -11.39 19.07
C LYS A 98 -0.95 -12.78 19.69
N GLN A 99 -1.40 -13.78 18.95
CA GLN A 99 -1.38 -15.17 19.39
C GLN A 99 0.05 -15.67 19.60
N TYR A 100 0.93 -15.45 18.62
CA TYR A 100 2.35 -15.83 18.69
C TYR A 100 3.05 -15.23 19.92
N LEU A 101 2.75 -13.97 20.26
CA LEU A 101 3.34 -13.29 21.42
C LEU A 101 2.71 -13.70 22.76
N SER A 102 1.52 -14.30 22.76
CA SER A 102 0.86 -14.81 23.98
C SER A 102 1.23 -16.27 24.31
N ASP A 103 1.92 -16.97 23.41
CA ASP A 103 2.32 -18.35 23.63
C ASP A 103 3.53 -18.42 24.59
N PRO A 104 3.49 -19.28 25.63
CA PRO A 104 4.49 -19.35 26.70
C PRO A 104 5.90 -19.76 26.25
N ILE A 105 6.10 -20.09 24.97
CA ILE A 105 7.39 -20.45 24.39
C ILE A 105 8.17 -19.19 23.93
N HIS A 106 7.53 -18.02 23.85
CA HIS A 106 8.11 -16.79 23.29
C HIS A 106 8.09 -15.57 24.23
N SER A 107 7.83 -15.75 25.53
CA SER A 107 7.94 -14.71 26.58
C SER A 107 9.28 -14.76 27.32
#